data_AF-A0A4P8ZYD0-F1
#
_entry.id   AF-A0A4P8ZYD0-F1
#
_cell.length_a   1.000
_cell.length_b   1.000
_cell.length_c   1.000
_cell.angle_alpha   90.00
_cell.angle_beta   90.00
_cell.angle_gamma   90.00
#
_symmetry.space_group_name_H-M   'P 1'
#
loop_
_entity.id
_entity.type
_entity.pdbx_description
1 polymer ?
#
loop_
_entity_poly.entity_id
_entity_poly.type
_entity_poly.pdbx_seq_one_letter_code
_entity_poly.pdbx_strand_id
1 'polypeptide(L)'
;MKQGSRRISYIGSIVWLMGFGLLAAACISIAMSLPIPSVDASGVMAWVQQHQTLLQLADEILACGASILLAIVVVLYGKFRERHPVGASVLLALGVIATIGAFYAMMALGRLVYPVNGLPIASETSVLSASQLFAGLHWMALALAACVIAVAIITKSRLIILTSACVALLKVVGTYYAGEVSVPLTVVSEVSLFGWSIMMVVWISRKEVET
;
A
#
# COMPACT_ATOMS: atom_id res chain seq x y z
N MET A 1 -28.62 -17.44 14.76
CA MET A 1 -27.64 -17.23 13.66
C MET A 1 -26.95 -15.85 13.63
N LYS A 2 -27.31 -14.83 14.44
CA LYS A 2 -26.75 -13.46 14.31
C LYS A 2 -25.35 -13.21 14.91
N GLN A 3 -24.87 -14.02 15.86
CA GLN A 3 -23.62 -13.75 16.59
C GLN A 3 -22.35 -14.14 15.79
N GLY A 4 -22.41 -15.24 15.04
CA GLY A 4 -21.30 -15.70 14.19
C GLY A 4 -21.01 -14.74 13.02
N SER A 5 -22.05 -14.23 12.36
CA SER A 5 -21.90 -13.29 11.23
C SER A 5 -21.27 -11.96 11.64
N ARG A 6 -21.63 -11.41 12.81
CA ARG A 6 -21.04 -10.17 13.35
C ARG A 6 -19.56 -10.34 13.69
N ARG A 7 -19.17 -11.48 14.26
CA ARG A 7 -17.77 -11.76 14.60
C ARG A 7 -16.88 -11.87 13.35
N ILE A 8 -17.39 -12.49 12.29
CA ILE A 8 -16.68 -12.60 11.00
C ILE A 8 -16.51 -11.22 10.34
N SER A 9 -17.56 -10.37 10.35
CA SER A 9 -17.48 -8.99 9.83
C SER A 9 -16.49 -8.11 10.60
N TYR A 10 -16.46 -8.25 11.93
CA TYR A 10 -15.52 -7.53 12.80
C TYR A 10 -14.07 -7.93 12.56
N ILE A 11 -13.78 -9.23 12.49
CA ILE A 11 -12.42 -9.73 12.18
C ILE A 11 -11.98 -9.25 10.79
N GLY A 12 -12.87 -9.30 9.80
CA GLY A 12 -12.58 -8.79 8.46
C GLY A 12 -12.21 -7.30 8.45
N SER A 13 -12.92 -6.48 9.24
CA SER A 13 -12.61 -5.06 9.41
C SER A 13 -11.25 -4.83 10.07
N ILE A 14 -10.89 -5.61 11.09
CA ILE A 14 -9.56 -5.52 11.73
C ILE A 14 -8.47 -5.88 10.73
N VAL A 15 -8.60 -7.00 10.02
CA VAL A 15 -7.60 -7.44 9.04
C VAL A 15 -7.45 -6.40 7.93
N TRP A 16 -8.56 -5.83 7.45
CA TRP A 16 -8.57 -4.72 6.49
C TRP A 16 -7.74 -3.53 6.97
N LEU A 17 -8.04 -3.02 8.17
CA LEU A 17 -7.33 -1.87 8.74
C LEU A 17 -5.86 -2.18 9.00
N MET A 18 -5.55 -3.41 9.43
CA MET A 18 -4.17 -3.85 9.62
C MET A 18 -3.39 -3.83 8.30
N GLY A 19 -3.97 -4.35 7.21
CA GLY A 19 -3.32 -4.33 5.89
C GLY A 19 -3.00 -2.92 5.40
N PHE A 20 -3.99 -2.03 5.39
CA PHE A 20 -3.80 -0.63 4.97
C PHE A 20 -2.87 0.14 5.92
N GLY A 21 -2.97 -0.10 7.23
CA GLY A 21 -2.12 0.54 8.23
C GLY A 21 -0.66 0.15 8.10
N LEU A 22 -0.36 -1.13 7.86
CA LEU A 22 1.00 -1.62 7.62
C LEU A 22 1.56 -1.05 6.31
N LEU A 23 0.81 -1.07 5.22
CA LEU A 23 1.23 -0.47 3.95
C LEU A 23 1.57 1.02 4.11
N ALA A 24 0.71 1.78 4.79
CA ALA A 24 0.95 3.18 5.09
C ALA A 24 2.21 3.37 5.95
N ALA A 25 2.37 2.57 7.00
CA ALA A 25 3.53 2.65 7.89
C ALA A 25 4.85 2.35 7.16
N ALA A 26 4.89 1.34 6.29
CA ALA A 26 6.05 1.04 5.46
C ALA A 26 6.39 2.21 4.51
N CYS A 27 5.41 2.72 3.77
CA CYS A 27 5.61 3.81 2.82
C CYS A 27 6.07 5.10 3.52
N ILE A 28 5.49 5.42 4.68
CA ILE A 28 5.91 6.56 5.50
C ILE A 28 7.34 6.36 6.01
N SER A 29 7.69 5.15 6.47
CA SER A 29 9.04 4.86 6.98
C SER A 29 10.10 5.04 5.89
N ILE A 30 9.82 4.58 4.67
CA ILE A 30 10.68 4.81 3.50
C ILE A 30 10.76 6.31 3.18
N ALA A 31 9.63 7.01 3.16
CA ALA A 31 9.60 8.45 2.88
C ALA A 31 10.42 9.27 3.90
N MET A 32 10.35 8.91 5.19
CA MET A 32 11.10 9.58 6.26
C MET A 32 12.62 9.35 6.20
N SER A 33 13.08 8.37 5.42
CA SER A 33 14.51 8.12 5.19
C SER A 33 15.11 8.98 4.08
N LEU A 34 14.29 9.75 3.35
CA LEU A 34 14.71 10.59 2.24
C LEU A 34 15.09 12.01 2.71
N PRO A 35 15.89 12.76 1.94
CA PRO A 35 16.40 12.47 0.59
C PRO A 35 17.61 11.53 0.55
N ILE A 36 17.81 10.87 -0.61
CA ILE A 36 19.07 10.16 -0.88
C ILE A 36 20.18 11.21 -1.06
N PRO A 37 21.35 11.08 -0.39
CA PRO A 37 22.43 12.07 -0.44
C PRO A 37 22.93 12.40 -1.85
N SER A 38 23.01 11.39 -2.73
CA SER A 38 23.34 11.53 -4.14
C SER A 38 22.72 10.39 -4.95
N VAL A 39 22.46 10.62 -6.24
CA VAL A 39 21.82 9.65 -7.14
C VAL A 39 22.75 8.54 -7.63
N ASP A 40 24.04 8.61 -7.26
CA ASP A 40 25.05 7.61 -7.59
C ASP A 40 25.08 6.47 -6.56
N ALA A 41 25.88 5.45 -6.86
CA ALA A 41 25.97 4.25 -6.02
C ALA A 41 26.42 4.56 -4.59
N SER A 42 27.37 5.50 -4.41
CA SER A 42 27.83 5.95 -3.10
C SER A 42 26.71 6.60 -2.29
N GLY A 43 25.91 7.45 -2.91
CA GLY A 43 24.78 8.09 -2.24
C GLY A 43 23.71 7.11 -1.80
N VAL A 44 23.34 6.18 -2.68
CA VAL A 44 22.39 5.11 -2.34
C VAL A 44 22.91 4.24 -1.20
N MET A 45 24.19 3.85 -1.23
CA MET A 45 24.79 3.07 -0.15
C MET A 45 24.85 3.84 1.18
N ALA A 46 25.21 5.12 1.13
CA ALA A 46 25.24 5.99 2.31
C ALA A 46 23.84 6.15 2.92
N TRP A 47 22.82 6.35 2.08
CA TRP A 47 21.41 6.41 2.49
C TRP A 47 20.98 5.12 3.21
N VAL A 48 21.27 3.96 2.62
CA VAL A 48 20.93 2.66 3.21
C VAL A 48 21.65 2.46 4.54
N GLN A 49 22.93 2.81 4.64
CA GLN A 49 23.70 2.68 5.87
C GLN A 49 23.19 3.62 6.97
N GLN A 50 22.87 4.87 6.63
CA GLN A 50 22.35 5.87 7.56
C GLN A 50 20.99 5.47 8.14
N HIS A 51 20.13 4.84 7.34
CA HIS A 51 18.76 4.50 7.71
C HIS A 51 18.51 3.00 7.83
N GLN A 52 19.57 2.20 8.03
CA GLN A 52 19.51 0.73 7.92
C GLN A 52 18.37 0.12 8.71
N THR A 53 18.28 0.39 10.02
CA THR A 53 17.25 -0.19 10.89
C THR A 53 15.83 0.22 10.48
N LEU A 54 15.66 1.47 10.05
CA LEU A 54 14.35 1.98 9.61
C LEU A 54 13.91 1.31 8.31
N LEU A 55 14.83 1.15 7.36
CA LEU A 55 14.57 0.53 6.07
C LEU A 55 14.35 -0.98 6.19
N GLN A 56 15.07 -1.66 7.08
CA GLN A 56 14.81 -3.07 7.44
C GLN A 56 13.43 -3.25 8.04
N LEU A 57 13.04 -2.39 8.99
CA LEU A 57 11.70 -2.43 9.56
C LEU A 57 10.64 -2.15 8.48
N ALA A 58 10.87 -1.18 7.60
CA ALA A 58 9.97 -0.87 6.51
C ALA A 58 9.79 -2.06 5.55
N ASP A 59 10.85 -2.81 5.28
CA ASP A 59 10.82 -4.02 4.44
C ASP A 59 9.91 -5.10 5.04
N GLU A 60 10.09 -5.42 6.33
CA GLU A 60 9.28 -6.41 7.04
C GLU A 60 7.80 -5.99 7.15
N ILE A 61 7.56 -4.70 7.43
CA ILE A 61 6.19 -4.14 7.47
C ILE A 61 5.55 -4.22 6.09
N LEU A 62 6.30 -3.93 5.02
CA LEU A 62 5.81 -3.99 3.65
C LEU A 62 5.49 -5.43 3.23
N ALA A 63 6.34 -6.39 3.58
CA ALA A 63 6.11 -7.82 3.37
C ALA A 63 4.82 -8.30 4.04
N CYS A 64 4.64 -7.93 5.30
CA CYS A 64 3.46 -8.27 6.08
C CYS A 64 2.19 -7.60 5.50
N GLY A 65 2.27 -6.29 5.23
CA GLY A 65 1.17 -5.52 4.63
C GLY A 65 0.74 -6.05 3.27
N ALA A 66 1.68 -6.38 2.38
CA ALA A 66 1.41 -6.96 1.06
C ALA A 66 0.70 -8.31 1.16
N SER A 67 1.14 -9.17 2.08
CA SER A 67 0.56 -10.50 2.31
C SER A 67 -0.87 -10.40 2.84
N ILE A 68 -1.12 -9.49 3.79
CA ILE A 68 -2.45 -9.23 4.32
C ILE A 68 -3.36 -8.63 3.24
N LEU A 69 -2.86 -7.68 2.44
CA LEU A 69 -3.61 -7.10 1.32
C LEU A 69 -4.05 -8.18 0.33
N LEU A 70 -3.17 -9.12 -0.02
CA LEU A 70 -3.51 -10.23 -0.91
C LEU A 70 -4.65 -11.08 -0.34
N ALA A 71 -4.54 -11.45 0.94
CA ALA A 71 -5.57 -12.24 1.62
C ALA A 71 -6.92 -11.50 1.63
N ILE A 72 -6.92 -10.21 1.95
CA ILE A 72 -8.10 -9.33 1.91
C ILE A 72 -8.74 -9.35 0.52
N VAL A 73 -7.95 -9.13 -0.53
CA VAL A 73 -8.41 -9.04 -1.91
C VAL A 73 -9.09 -10.33 -2.35
N VAL A 74 -8.51 -11.49 -2.01
CA VAL A 74 -9.10 -12.81 -2.29
C VAL A 74 -10.41 -13.03 -1.53
N VAL A 75 -10.44 -12.68 -0.24
CA VAL A 75 -11.65 -12.82 0.60
C VAL A 75 -12.79 -11.93 0.10
N LEU A 76 -12.49 -10.68 -0.27
CA LEU A 76 -13.47 -9.73 -0.79
C LEU A 76 -14.04 -10.20 -2.13
N TYR A 77 -13.21 -10.72 -3.02
CA TYR A 77 -13.68 -11.30 -4.27
C TYR A 77 -14.68 -12.43 -4.02
N GLY A 78 -14.36 -13.37 -3.12
CA GLY A 78 -15.27 -14.45 -2.74
C GLY A 78 -16.62 -13.96 -2.22
N LYS A 79 -16.62 -12.88 -1.41
CA LYS A 79 -17.84 -12.29 -0.83
C LYS A 79 -18.71 -11.55 -1.86
N PHE A 80 -18.09 -10.86 -2.82
CA PHE A 80 -18.81 -9.94 -3.72
C PHE A 80 -19.06 -10.46 -5.14
N ARG A 81 -18.37 -11.53 -5.57
CA ARG A 81 -18.48 -12.05 -6.95
C ARG A 81 -19.91 -12.40 -7.39
N GLU A 82 -20.76 -12.87 -6.46
CA GLU A 82 -22.13 -13.28 -6.80
C GLU A 82 -23.06 -12.08 -7.05
N ARG A 83 -22.84 -10.95 -6.34
CA ARG A 83 -23.67 -9.75 -6.44
C ARG A 83 -23.17 -8.77 -7.50
N HIS A 84 -21.86 -8.66 -7.65
CA HIS A 84 -21.20 -7.71 -8.53
C HIS A 84 -20.04 -8.37 -9.29
N PRO A 85 -20.30 -9.29 -10.24
CA PRO A 85 -19.27 -10.13 -10.84
C PRO A 85 -18.18 -9.32 -11.53
N VAL A 86 -18.54 -8.30 -12.32
CA VAL A 86 -17.57 -7.45 -13.03
C VAL A 86 -16.79 -6.58 -12.04
N GLY A 87 -17.49 -5.87 -11.15
CA GLY A 87 -16.84 -4.98 -10.18
C GLY A 87 -15.90 -5.72 -9.22
N ALA A 88 -16.31 -6.89 -8.74
CA ALA A 88 -15.48 -7.74 -7.89
C ALA A 88 -14.24 -8.25 -8.64
N SER A 89 -14.36 -8.61 -9.93
CA SER A 89 -13.23 -9.05 -10.75
C SER A 89 -12.23 -7.92 -11.01
N VAL A 90 -12.71 -6.70 -11.27
CA VAL A 90 -11.85 -5.51 -11.42
C VAL A 90 -11.11 -5.21 -10.12
N LEU A 91 -11.79 -5.24 -8.97
CA LEU A 91 -11.16 -5.05 -7.66
C LEU A 91 -10.14 -6.14 -7.34
N LEU A 92 -10.43 -7.39 -7.71
CA LEU A 92 -9.48 -8.50 -7.57
C LEU A 92 -8.22 -8.24 -8.39
N ALA A 93 -8.37 -7.92 -9.67
CA ALA A 93 -7.25 -7.67 -10.57
C ALA A 93 -6.39 -6.50 -10.07
N LEU A 94 -6.99 -5.36 -9.75
CA LEU A 94 -6.27 -4.20 -9.24
C LEU A 94 -5.60 -4.46 -7.88
N GLY A 95 -6.27 -5.20 -6.99
CA GLY A 95 -5.70 -5.61 -5.71
C GLY A 95 -4.48 -6.51 -5.88
N VAL A 96 -4.55 -7.50 -6.78
CA VAL A 96 -3.41 -8.37 -7.11
C VAL A 96 -2.26 -7.55 -7.71
N ILE A 97 -2.54 -6.62 -8.63
CA ILE A 97 -1.54 -5.72 -9.22
C ILE A 97 -0.88 -4.86 -8.14
N ALA A 98 -1.65 -4.32 -7.18
CA ALA A 98 -1.11 -3.56 -6.06
C ALA A 98 -0.19 -4.40 -5.19
N THR A 99 -0.62 -5.62 -4.85
CA THR A 99 0.19 -6.60 -4.11
C THR A 99 1.49 -6.95 -4.86
N ILE A 100 1.46 -7.15 -6.17
CA ILE A 100 2.65 -7.41 -6.98
C ILE A 100 3.62 -6.22 -6.88
N GLY A 101 3.11 -4.98 -7.01
CA GLY A 101 3.93 -3.78 -6.83
C GLY A 101 4.58 -3.70 -5.44
N ALA A 102 3.83 -4.04 -4.39
CA ALA A 102 4.33 -4.09 -3.02
C ALA A 102 5.43 -5.15 -2.84
N PHE A 103 5.23 -6.36 -3.37
CA PHE A 103 6.25 -7.41 -3.32
C PHE A 103 7.49 -7.06 -4.14
N TYR A 104 7.32 -6.41 -5.29
CA TYR A 104 8.45 -5.94 -6.09
C TYR A 104 9.28 -4.89 -5.34
N ALA A 105 8.62 -3.94 -4.69
CA ALA A 105 9.27 -2.95 -3.83
C ALA A 105 10.00 -3.62 -2.65
N MET A 106 9.35 -4.54 -1.96
CA MET A 106 9.94 -5.29 -0.84
C MET A 106 11.17 -6.09 -1.28
N MET A 107 11.10 -6.85 -2.37
CA MET A 107 12.28 -7.59 -2.85
C MET A 107 13.49 -6.69 -3.16
N ALA A 108 13.22 -5.50 -3.71
CA ALA A 108 14.26 -4.52 -4.01
C ALA A 108 14.83 -3.86 -2.75
N LEU A 109 13.98 -3.51 -1.78
CA LEU A 109 14.38 -2.95 -0.48
C LEU A 109 15.14 -3.97 0.37
N GLY A 110 14.61 -5.20 0.48
CA GLY A 110 15.27 -6.31 1.16
C GLY A 110 16.67 -6.59 0.59
N ARG A 111 16.83 -6.50 -0.74
CA ARG A 111 18.17 -6.62 -1.36
C ARG A 111 19.10 -5.48 -0.93
N LEU A 112 18.60 -4.25 -0.82
CA LEU A 112 19.37 -3.08 -0.36
C LEU A 112 19.85 -3.24 1.08
N VAL A 113 18.99 -3.72 1.98
CA VAL A 113 19.23 -3.67 3.43
C VAL A 113 19.74 -4.99 4.02
N TYR A 114 19.61 -6.11 3.30
CA TYR A 114 20.08 -7.42 3.72
C TYR A 114 21.05 -8.04 2.70
N PRO A 115 22.18 -8.60 3.16
CA PRO A 115 22.98 -9.49 2.34
C PRO A 115 22.27 -10.84 2.22
N VAL A 116 21.32 -10.95 1.30
CA VAL A 116 20.55 -12.18 1.06
C VAL A 116 21.52 -13.32 0.72
N ASN A 117 21.55 -14.35 1.56
CA ASN A 117 22.49 -15.48 1.47
C ASN A 117 23.97 -15.05 1.53
N GLY A 118 24.31 -13.95 2.22
CA GLY A 118 25.68 -13.45 2.32
C GLY A 118 26.22 -12.85 1.01
N LEU A 119 25.38 -12.71 -0.02
CA LEU A 119 25.78 -12.12 -1.29
C LEU A 119 25.78 -10.58 -1.15
N PRO A 120 26.95 -9.92 -1.27
CA PRO A 120 27.03 -8.47 -1.13
C PRO A 120 26.32 -7.77 -2.29
N ILE A 121 25.82 -6.57 -2.03
CA ILE A 121 25.43 -5.63 -3.08
C ILE A 121 26.69 -5.03 -3.69
N ALA A 122 26.80 -5.10 -5.02
CA ALA A 122 27.77 -4.30 -5.76
C ALA A 122 27.23 -2.87 -5.92
N SER A 123 28.13 -1.89 -5.99
CA SER A 123 27.79 -0.48 -6.24
C SER A 123 26.88 -0.30 -7.46
N GLU A 124 27.13 -1.04 -8.54
CA GLU A 124 26.32 -0.97 -9.77
C GLU A 124 24.87 -1.46 -9.56
N THR A 125 24.67 -2.42 -8.65
CA THR A 125 23.36 -3.00 -8.36
C THR A 125 22.56 -2.21 -7.31
N SER A 126 23.19 -1.32 -6.55
CA SER A 126 22.49 -0.53 -5.51
C SER A 126 21.55 0.50 -6.15
N VAL A 127 22.01 1.23 -7.16
CA VAL A 127 21.18 2.20 -7.90
C VAL A 127 20.02 1.52 -8.59
N LEU A 128 20.27 0.36 -9.23
CA LEU A 128 19.21 -0.45 -9.84
C LEU A 128 18.17 -0.86 -8.79
N SER A 129 18.61 -1.41 -7.65
CA SER A 129 17.69 -1.87 -6.59
C SER A 129 16.87 -0.69 -6.02
N ALA A 130 17.49 0.48 -5.82
CA ALA A 130 16.77 1.68 -5.38
C ALA A 130 15.74 2.15 -6.43
N SER A 131 16.10 2.13 -7.72
CA SER A 131 15.16 2.45 -8.80
C SER A 131 13.98 1.47 -8.83
N GLN A 132 14.24 0.17 -8.67
CA GLN A 132 13.20 -0.87 -8.62
C GLN A 132 12.28 -0.73 -7.40
N LEU A 133 12.83 -0.35 -6.24
CA LEU A 133 12.04 -0.03 -5.05
C LEU A 133 11.02 1.06 -5.35
N PHE A 134 11.46 2.22 -5.84
CA PHE A 134 10.53 3.33 -6.12
C PHE A 134 9.57 3.01 -7.26
N ALA A 135 10.00 2.24 -8.27
CA ALA A 135 9.11 1.76 -9.32
C ALA A 135 8.01 0.84 -8.77
N GLY A 136 8.34 -0.06 -7.83
CA GLY A 136 7.36 -0.93 -7.17
C GLY A 136 6.37 -0.17 -6.31
N LEU A 137 6.84 0.79 -5.51
CA LEU A 137 5.99 1.67 -4.71
C LEU A 137 5.05 2.50 -5.59
N HIS A 138 5.56 2.99 -6.73
CA HIS A 138 4.78 3.73 -7.71
C HIS A 138 3.70 2.88 -8.35
N TRP A 139 4.05 1.69 -8.81
CA TRP A 139 3.11 0.76 -9.39
C TRP A 139 2.00 0.38 -8.40
N MET A 140 2.38 0.06 -7.16
CA MET A 140 1.44 -0.20 -6.07
C MET A 140 0.51 0.99 -5.83
N ALA A 141 1.04 2.21 -5.80
CA ALA A 141 0.27 3.42 -5.56
C ALA A 141 -0.79 3.67 -6.63
N LEU A 142 -0.43 3.55 -7.91
CA LEU A 142 -1.37 3.69 -9.02
C LEU A 142 -2.47 2.63 -9.00
N ALA A 143 -2.12 1.38 -8.69
CA ALA A 143 -3.09 0.30 -8.56
C ALA A 143 -4.06 0.54 -7.39
N LEU A 144 -3.56 1.02 -6.24
CA LEU A 144 -4.40 1.39 -5.10
C LEU A 144 -5.31 2.59 -5.41
N ALA A 145 -4.81 3.60 -6.14
CA ALA A 145 -5.62 4.72 -6.60
C ALA A 145 -6.79 4.24 -7.48
N ALA A 146 -6.52 3.34 -8.42
CA ALA A 146 -7.55 2.72 -9.25
C ALA A 146 -8.54 1.88 -8.43
N CYS A 147 -8.06 1.11 -7.43
CA CYS A 147 -8.93 0.38 -6.48
C CYS A 147 -9.90 1.32 -5.77
N VAL A 148 -9.40 2.43 -5.22
CA VAL A 148 -10.20 3.42 -4.49
C VAL A 148 -11.30 4.01 -5.38
N ILE A 149 -10.99 4.34 -6.63
CA ILE A 149 -11.98 4.81 -7.61
C ILE A 149 -12.99 3.72 -7.98
N ALA A 150 -12.56 2.47 -8.18
CA ALA A 150 -13.47 1.37 -8.47
C ALA A 150 -14.47 1.14 -7.32
N VAL A 151 -14.00 1.17 -6.07
CA VAL A 151 -14.86 1.11 -4.87
C VAL A 151 -15.86 2.27 -4.84
N ALA A 152 -15.42 3.48 -5.17
CA ALA A 152 -16.29 4.66 -5.23
C ALA A 152 -17.46 4.49 -6.21
N ILE A 153 -17.18 3.96 -7.40
CA ILE A 153 -18.18 3.72 -8.44
C ILE A 153 -19.20 2.66 -7.98
N ILE A 154 -18.73 1.60 -7.32
CA ILE A 154 -19.59 0.50 -6.83
C ILE A 154 -20.50 0.98 -5.69
N THR A 155 -19.99 1.78 -4.76
CA THR A 155 -20.75 2.22 -3.57
C THR A 155 -21.85 3.23 -3.88
N LYS A 156 -21.74 3.98 -4.98
CA LYS A 156 -22.71 5.00 -5.43
C LYS A 156 -23.05 6.08 -4.38
N SER A 157 -22.20 6.27 -3.37
CA SER A 157 -22.39 7.30 -2.33
C SER A 157 -21.61 8.56 -2.70
N ARG A 158 -22.28 9.72 -2.72
CA ARG A 158 -21.64 11.01 -3.07
C ARG A 158 -20.43 11.33 -2.19
N LEU A 159 -20.54 11.05 -0.88
CA LEU A 159 -19.47 11.29 0.08
C LEU A 159 -18.27 10.36 -0.17
N ILE A 160 -18.53 9.07 -0.47
CA ILE A 160 -17.46 8.12 -0.80
C ILE A 160 -16.81 8.51 -2.12
N ILE A 161 -17.58 8.92 -3.12
CA ILE A 161 -17.04 9.34 -4.41
C ILE A 161 -16.11 10.54 -4.26
N LEU A 162 -16.54 11.59 -3.54
CA LEU A 162 -15.73 12.78 -3.33
C LEU A 162 -14.41 12.47 -2.59
N THR A 163 -14.51 11.76 -1.46
CA THR A 163 -13.32 11.40 -0.66
C THR A 163 -12.38 10.46 -1.41
N SER A 164 -12.92 9.50 -2.16
CA SER A 164 -12.13 8.57 -2.99
C SER A 164 -11.40 9.29 -4.11
N ALA A 165 -12.03 10.28 -4.75
CA ALA A 165 -11.37 11.09 -5.78
C ALA A 165 -10.18 11.86 -5.20
N CYS A 166 -10.34 12.51 -4.05
CA CYS A 166 -9.25 13.20 -3.37
C CYS A 166 -8.10 12.24 -3.01
N VAL A 167 -8.42 11.09 -2.42
CA VAL A 167 -7.43 10.08 -2.00
C VAL A 167 -6.68 9.50 -3.20
N ALA A 168 -7.38 9.19 -4.30
CA ALA A 168 -6.76 8.68 -5.51
C ALA A 168 -5.81 9.71 -6.14
N LEU A 169 -6.20 10.98 -6.20
CA LEU A 169 -5.33 12.05 -6.69
C LEU A 169 -4.10 12.22 -5.80
N LEU A 170 -4.27 12.25 -4.48
CA LEU A 170 -3.16 12.30 -3.54
C LEU A 170 -2.22 11.11 -3.73
N LYS A 171 -2.75 9.91 -3.98
CA LYS A 171 -1.94 8.70 -4.18
C LYS A 171 -1.14 8.74 -5.50
N VAL A 172 -1.68 9.35 -6.56
CA VAL A 172 -0.99 9.53 -7.84
C VAL A 172 0.14 10.57 -7.75
N VAL A 173 -0.05 11.65 -6.99
CA VAL A 173 0.99 12.69 -6.87
C VAL A 173 1.99 12.36 -5.77
N GLY A 174 1.53 11.79 -4.65
CA GLY A 174 2.35 11.44 -3.49
C GLY A 174 3.27 10.24 -3.68
N THR A 175 3.29 9.61 -4.86
CA THR A 175 4.24 8.53 -5.17
C THR A 175 5.55 9.03 -5.81
N TYR A 176 5.65 10.32 -6.12
CA TYR A 176 6.91 10.88 -6.62
C TYR A 176 7.78 11.26 -5.42
N TYR A 177 8.87 10.53 -5.23
CA TYR A 177 9.80 10.72 -4.11
C TYR A 177 10.93 11.73 -4.42
N ALA A 178 10.87 12.39 -5.58
CA ALA A 178 11.86 13.36 -6.01
C ALA A 178 11.47 14.78 -5.57
N GLY A 179 12.24 15.36 -4.63
CA GLY A 179 12.17 16.77 -4.23
C GLY A 179 11.70 17.01 -2.80
N GLU A 180 12.05 18.17 -2.23
CA GLU A 180 11.77 18.50 -0.82
C GLU A 180 10.27 18.50 -0.46
N VAL A 181 9.40 18.84 -1.41
CA VAL A 181 7.94 18.88 -1.23
C VAL A 181 7.32 17.47 -1.25
N SER A 182 8.07 16.48 -1.74
CA SER A 182 7.53 15.20 -2.16
C SER A 182 7.40 14.20 -1.01
N VAL A 183 8.27 14.30 0.01
CA VAL A 183 8.20 13.48 1.24
C VAL A 183 6.96 13.83 2.08
N PRO A 184 6.68 15.09 2.45
CA PRO A 184 5.46 15.43 3.16
C PRO A 184 4.19 15.04 2.39
N LEU A 185 4.21 15.19 1.07
CA LEU A 185 3.08 14.81 0.22
C LEU A 185 2.84 13.29 0.22
N THR A 186 3.90 12.48 0.23
CA THR A 186 3.80 11.02 0.40
C THR A 186 3.11 10.69 1.72
N VAL A 187 3.56 11.30 2.83
CA VAL A 187 2.98 11.07 4.16
C VAL A 187 1.50 11.43 4.18
N VAL A 188 1.13 12.59 3.64
CA VAL A 188 -0.28 13.02 3.55
C VAL A 188 -1.10 12.04 2.70
N SER A 189 -0.55 11.54 1.60
CA SER A 189 -1.18 10.52 0.76
C SER A 189 -1.46 9.23 1.52
N GLU A 190 -0.47 8.69 2.25
CA GLU A 190 -0.64 7.45 3.02
C GLU A 190 -1.63 7.60 4.17
N VAL A 191 -1.57 8.72 4.90
CA VAL A 191 -2.52 9.03 5.97
C VAL A 191 -3.93 9.17 5.41
N SER A 192 -4.08 9.80 4.25
CA SER A 192 -5.39 9.95 3.59
C SER A 192 -5.95 8.61 3.13
N LEU A 193 -5.13 7.74 2.57
CA LEU A 193 -5.52 6.38 2.19
C LEU A 193 -5.97 5.56 3.40
N PHE A 194 -5.21 5.61 4.50
CA PHE A 194 -5.58 4.91 5.72
C PHE A 194 -6.87 5.47 6.33
N GLY A 195 -7.04 6.81 6.37
CA GLY A 195 -8.28 7.45 6.80
C GLY A 195 -9.49 7.07 5.95
N TRP A 196 -9.32 6.98 4.64
CA TRP A 196 -10.33 6.45 3.73
C TRP A 196 -10.69 5.00 4.03
N SER A 197 -9.71 4.16 4.34
CA SER A 197 -9.92 2.76 4.71
C SER A 197 -10.79 2.62 5.97
N ILE A 198 -10.60 3.49 6.97
CA ILE A 198 -11.42 3.57 8.19
C ILE A 198 -12.84 4.00 7.84
N MET A 199 -12.99 5.04 7.02
CA MET A 199 -14.30 5.51 6.58
C MET A 199 -15.08 4.42 5.85
N MET A 200 -14.42 3.62 5.00
CA MET A 200 -15.04 2.47 4.33
C MET A 200 -15.55 1.41 5.30
N VAL A 201 -14.76 1.05 6.32
CA VAL A 201 -15.19 0.11 7.38
C VAL A 201 -16.43 0.63 8.11
N VAL A 202 -16.45 1.91 8.47
CA VAL A 202 -17.58 2.54 9.14
C VAL A 202 -18.83 2.53 8.24
N TRP A 203 -18.66 2.83 6.95
CA TRP A 203 -19.77 2.82 5.99
C TRP A 203 -20.36 1.41 5.80
N ILE A 204 -19.52 0.40 5.62
CA ILE A 204 -19.97 -1.00 5.48
C ILE A 204 -20.71 -1.44 6.74
N SER A 205 -20.16 -1.10 7.91
CA SER A 205 -20.76 -1.47 9.21
C SER A 205 -22.14 -0.83 9.40
N ARG A 206 -22.33 0.43 8.98
CA ARG A 206 -23.66 1.08 9.01
C ARG A 206 -24.64 0.39 8.08
N LYS A 207 -24.22 0.03 6.87
CA LYS A 207 -25.06 -0.66 5.90
C LYS A 207 -25.49 -2.05 6.36
N GLU A 208 -24.62 -2.79 7.06
CA GLU A 208 -24.97 -4.09 7.66
C GLU A 208 -25.94 -3.99 8.85
N VAL A 209 -26.11 -2.81 9.47
CA VAL A 209 -27.08 -2.57 10.56
C VAL A 209 -28.45 -2.14 10.02
N GLU A 210 -28.48 -1.46 8.87
CA GLU A 210 -29.72 -0.99 8.21
C GLU A 210 -30.48 -2.10 7.46
N THR A 211 -29.81 -3.22 7.14
CA THR A 211 -30.38 -4.41 6.45
C THR A 211 -30.70 -5.55 7.40
#